data_AF-A0A2E6TPL6-F1
#
_entry.id   AF-A0A2E6TPL6-F1
#
_cell.length_a   1.000
_cell.length_b   1.000
_cell.length_c   1.000
_cell.angle_alpha   90.00
_cell.angle_beta   90.00
_cell.angle_gamma   90.00
#
_symmetry.space_group_name_H-M   'P 1'
#
loop_
_entity.id
_entity.type
_entity.pdbx_description
1 polymer ?
#
loop_
_entity_poly.entity_id
_entity_poly.type
_entity_poly.pdbx_seq_one_letter_code
_entity_poly.pdbx_strand_id
1 'polypeptide(L)'
;MKLKTKAWLVSQGLLLVVAFIIQVTFYRAIKVGPVLGMAKRPYVEIIKGVDLVIPESILSQNLPPEAYDARLPLSQVQIQKSNLAAYRRAAQQEEGLRTAFIGGVVVNVIYFFAYHLLFIYFSNSIKRHKRVL
;
A
#
# COMPACT_ATOMS: atom_id res chain seq x y z
N MET A 1 -11.88 29.44 12.56
CA MET A 1 -10.60 28.81 12.11
C MET A 1 -9.92 29.69 11.06
N LYS A 2 -8.60 29.88 11.16
CA LYS A 2 -7.82 30.69 10.19
C LYS A 2 -7.86 30.04 8.80
N LEU A 3 -7.76 30.84 7.73
CA LEU A 3 -7.78 30.37 6.33
C LEU A 3 -6.74 29.26 6.08
N LYS A 4 -5.55 29.40 6.69
CA LYS A 4 -4.50 28.36 6.73
C LYS A 4 -5.06 26.99 7.10
N THR A 5 -5.70 26.91 8.26
CA THR A 5 -6.17 25.63 8.81
C THR A 5 -7.26 25.02 7.94
N LYS A 6 -8.15 25.84 7.37
CA LYS A 6 -9.20 25.36 6.44
C LYS A 6 -8.59 24.75 5.17
N ALA A 7 -7.68 25.48 4.52
CA ALA A 7 -7.03 25.02 3.29
C ALA A 7 -6.18 23.76 3.53
N TRP A 8 -5.45 23.72 4.66
CA TRP A 8 -4.70 22.55 5.06
C TRP A 8 -5.60 21.32 5.25
N LEU A 9 -6.71 21.47 6.00
CA LEU A 9 -7.63 20.35 6.27
C LEU A 9 -8.29 19.82 5.00
N VAL A 10 -8.69 20.70 4.07
CA VAL A 10 -9.28 20.27 2.80
C VAL A 10 -8.27 19.46 1.99
N SER A 11 -7.03 19.94 1.87
CA SER A 11 -6.03 19.20 1.09
C SER A 11 -5.58 17.90 1.77
N GLN A 12 -5.40 17.92 3.09
CA GLN A 12 -5.04 16.73 3.86
C GLN A 12 -6.17 15.69 3.81
N GLY A 13 -7.42 16.14 3.92
CA GLY A 13 -8.60 15.29 3.76
C GLY A 13 -8.64 14.63 2.40
N LEU A 14 -8.37 15.37 1.31
CA LEU A 14 -8.34 14.81 -0.04
C LEU A 14 -7.26 13.73 -0.18
N LEU A 15 -6.05 13.96 0.36
CA LEU A 15 -4.96 12.97 0.32
C LEU A 15 -5.32 11.69 1.07
N LEU A 16 -5.93 11.80 2.25
CA LEU A 16 -6.36 10.64 3.03
C LEU A 16 -7.47 9.86 2.33
N VAL A 17 -8.45 10.56 1.72
CA VAL A 17 -9.53 9.92 0.95
C VAL A 17 -8.97 9.15 -0.24
N VAL A 18 -8.05 9.75 -1.00
CA VAL A 18 -7.42 9.08 -2.15
C VAL A 18 -6.60 7.87 -1.69
N ALA A 19 -5.79 8.02 -0.64
CA ALA A 19 -5.03 6.90 -0.08
C ALA A 19 -5.95 5.75 0.36
N PHE A 20 -7.07 6.07 1.01
CA PHE A 20 -8.06 5.09 1.42
C PHE A 20 -8.68 4.36 0.21
N ILE A 21 -9.07 5.09 -0.84
CA ILE A 21 -9.62 4.48 -2.06
C ILE A 21 -8.62 3.52 -2.70
N ILE A 22 -7.35 3.91 -2.80
CA ILE A 22 -6.29 3.05 -3.36
C ILE A 22 -6.15 1.76 -2.54
N GLN A 23 -6.06 1.89 -1.21
CA GLN A 23 -5.93 0.74 -0.31
C GLN A 23 -7.12 -0.22 -0.43
N VAL A 24 -8.35 0.29 -0.42
CA VAL A 24 -9.56 -0.52 -0.56
C VAL A 24 -9.60 -1.20 -1.93
N THR A 25 -9.24 -0.49 -2.99
CA THR A 25 -9.28 -1.01 -4.37
C THR A 25 -8.30 -2.16 -4.55
N PHE A 26 -7.03 -1.97 -4.17
CA PHE A 26 -6.02 -3.02 -4.25
C PHE A 26 -6.33 -4.20 -3.33
N TYR A 27 -6.79 -3.94 -2.11
CA TYR A 27 -7.18 -5.02 -1.22
C TYR A 27 -8.33 -5.84 -1.82
N ARG A 28 -9.37 -5.21 -2.38
CA ARG A 28 -10.50 -5.91 -3.02
C ARG A 28 -10.10 -6.70 -4.28
N ALA A 29 -9.05 -6.29 -4.97
CA ALA A 29 -8.52 -6.99 -6.14
C ALA A 29 -7.91 -8.36 -5.78
N ILE A 30 -7.38 -8.51 -4.57
CA ILE A 30 -6.83 -9.78 -4.07
C ILE A 30 -7.97 -10.79 -3.87
N LYS A 31 -7.83 -11.97 -4.48
CA LYS A 31 -8.81 -13.08 -4.43
C LYS A 31 -8.38 -14.25 -3.54
N VAL A 32 -7.09 -14.55 -3.52
CA VAL A 32 -6.49 -15.68 -2.78
C VAL A 32 -5.27 -15.19 -2.01
N GLY A 33 -4.73 -16.01 -1.11
CA GLY A 33 -3.42 -15.77 -0.50
C GLY A 33 -2.28 -16.06 -1.48
N PRO A 34 -1.00 -15.90 -1.08
CA PRO A 34 0.15 -16.14 -1.94
C PRO A 34 0.64 -17.61 -1.92
N VAL A 35 -0.01 -18.47 -1.15
CA VAL A 35 0.29 -19.91 -1.03
C VAL A 35 -0.89 -20.73 -1.53
N LEU A 36 -0.63 -21.83 -2.25
CA LEU A 36 -1.65 -22.73 -2.79
C LEU A 36 -2.65 -23.16 -1.71
N GLY A 37 -3.95 -23.05 -2.02
CA GLY A 37 -5.02 -23.41 -1.08
C GLY A 37 -5.25 -22.38 0.05
N MET A 38 -4.45 -21.31 0.12
CA MET A 38 -4.62 -20.27 1.12
C MET A 38 -5.73 -19.30 0.72
N ALA A 39 -6.64 -19.03 1.66
CA ALA A 39 -7.61 -17.96 1.52
C ALA A 39 -6.93 -16.58 1.48
N LYS A 40 -7.67 -15.59 0.99
CA LYS A 40 -7.26 -14.19 1.06
C LYS A 40 -6.93 -13.80 2.50
N ARG A 41 -5.76 -13.20 2.70
CA ARG A 41 -5.29 -12.78 4.02
C ARG A 41 -6.00 -11.51 4.51
N PRO A 42 -6.18 -11.36 5.84
CA PRO A 42 -6.67 -10.11 6.43
C PRO A 42 -5.77 -8.92 6.09
N TYR A 43 -6.38 -7.77 5.79
CA TYR A 43 -5.68 -6.53 5.44
C TYR A 43 -4.56 -6.17 6.43
N VAL A 44 -4.83 -6.27 7.74
CA VAL A 44 -3.87 -5.88 8.78
C VAL A 44 -2.63 -6.75 8.76
N GLU A 45 -2.77 -8.06 8.53
CA GLU A 45 -1.63 -8.97 8.43
C GLU A 45 -0.77 -8.67 7.21
N ILE A 46 -1.40 -8.35 6.08
CA ILE A 46 -0.69 -7.96 4.86
C ILE A 46 0.12 -6.69 5.11
N ILE A 47 -0.48 -5.66 5.71
CA ILE A 47 0.19 -4.38 5.99
C ILE A 47 1.33 -4.55 6.99
N LYS A 48 1.13 -5.34 8.05
CA LYS A 48 2.15 -5.60 9.07
C LYS A 48 3.27 -6.53 8.58
N GLY A 49 3.11 -7.15 7.41
CA GLY A 49 4.09 -8.11 6.90
C GLY A 49 4.25 -9.34 7.79
N VAL A 50 3.17 -9.78 8.44
CA VAL A 50 3.19 -10.97 9.31
C VAL A 50 3.60 -12.18 8.47
N ASP A 51 4.44 -13.05 9.05
CA ASP A 51 4.85 -14.28 8.40
C ASP A 51 3.65 -15.17 8.06
N LEU A 52 3.80 -15.91 6.96
CA LEU A 52 2.72 -16.74 6.45
C LEU A 52 2.73 -18.11 7.10
N VAL A 53 1.55 -18.53 7.55
CA VAL A 53 1.30 -19.90 8.00
C VAL A 53 0.87 -20.71 6.79
N ILE A 54 1.66 -21.73 6.44
CA ILE A 54 1.35 -22.65 5.34
C ILE A 54 0.23 -23.59 5.80
N PRO A 55 -0.83 -23.81 5.01
CA PRO A 55 -1.90 -24.75 5.37
C PRO A 55 -1.36 -26.17 5.61
N GLU A 56 -1.81 -26.83 6.68
CA GLU A 56 -1.41 -28.21 7.01
C GLU A 56 -1.78 -29.22 5.91
N SER A 57 -2.83 -28.94 5.15
CA SER A 57 -3.25 -29.74 4.00
C SER A 57 -2.19 -29.83 2.90
N ILE A 58 -1.29 -28.84 2.81
CA ILE A 58 -0.18 -28.83 1.86
C ILE A 58 1.08 -29.44 2.49
N LEU A 59 1.35 -29.13 3.76
CA LEU A 59 2.50 -29.69 4.48
C LEU A 59 2.43 -31.21 4.58
N SER A 60 1.23 -31.77 4.74
CA SER A 60 1.01 -33.23 4.80
C SER A 60 1.30 -33.95 3.48
N GLN A 61 1.38 -33.24 2.34
CA GLN A 61 1.65 -33.83 1.04
C GLN A 61 3.15 -33.97 0.74
N ASN A 62 4.04 -33.51 1.62
CA ASN A 62 5.50 -33.53 1.42
C ASN A 62 5.94 -32.96 0.05
N LEU A 63 5.23 -31.94 -0.43
CA LEU A 63 5.56 -31.27 -1.68
C LEU A 63 6.76 -30.33 -1.47
N PRO A 64 7.59 -30.13 -2.50
CA PRO A 64 8.63 -29.11 -2.45
C PRO A 64 8.00 -27.70 -2.37
N PRO A 65 8.63 -26.72 -1.69
CA PRO A 65 8.11 -25.36 -1.56
C PRO A 65 7.71 -24.69 -2.88
N GLU A 66 8.42 -24.98 -3.96
CA GLU A 66 8.17 -24.46 -5.30
C GLU A 66 6.83 -24.93 -5.90
N ALA A 67 6.24 -25.99 -5.35
CA ALA A 67 4.95 -26.50 -5.78
C ALA A 67 3.76 -25.75 -5.16
N TYR A 68 3.97 -25.02 -4.05
CA TYR A 68 2.87 -24.37 -3.33
C TYR A 68 3.12 -22.91 -2.95
N ASP A 69 4.38 -22.46 -2.83
CA ASP A 69 4.73 -21.10 -2.45
C ASP A 69 5.02 -20.24 -3.67
N ALA A 70 4.06 -19.38 -4.03
CA ALA A 70 4.19 -18.52 -5.19
C ALA A 70 5.05 -17.28 -4.95
N ARG A 71 5.61 -17.09 -3.74
CA ARG A 71 6.53 -15.98 -3.43
C ARG A 71 7.94 -16.25 -3.94
N LEU A 72 8.32 -17.51 -4.03
CA LEU A 72 9.64 -17.94 -4.49
C LEU A 72 9.92 -17.44 -5.92
N PRO A 73 11.20 -17.22 -6.29
CA PRO A 73 11.58 -16.80 -7.63
C PRO A 73 11.41 -17.96 -8.63
N LEU A 74 10.16 -18.22 -9.03
CA LEU A 74 9.79 -19.29 -9.96
C LEU A 74 9.78 -18.79 -11.41
N SER A 75 10.18 -19.67 -12.33
CA SER A 75 9.99 -19.46 -13.77
C SER A 75 8.51 -19.54 -14.15
N GLN A 76 8.12 -18.93 -15.27
CA GLN A 76 6.74 -18.97 -15.76
C GLN A 76 6.25 -20.42 -16.01
N VAL A 77 7.14 -21.29 -16.47
CA VAL A 77 6.84 -22.71 -16.70
C VAL A 77 6.51 -23.42 -15.38
N GLN A 78 7.28 -23.15 -14.31
CA GLN A 78 7.00 -23.71 -12.98
C GLN A 78 5.68 -23.19 -12.41
N ILE A 79 5.40 -21.89 -12.57
CA ILE A 79 4.15 -21.28 -12.09
C ILE A 79 2.93 -21.92 -12.78
N GLN A 80 3.01 -22.17 -14.09
CA GLN A 80 1.93 -22.81 -14.83
C GLN A 80 1.78 -24.28 -14.44
N LYS A 81 2.89 -25.02 -14.35
CA LYS A 81 2.90 -26.44 -13.99
C LYS A 81 2.30 -26.69 -12.61
N SER A 82 2.55 -25.80 -11.66
CA SER A 82 2.05 -25.89 -10.28
C SER A 82 0.74 -25.14 -10.05
N ASN A 83 0.11 -24.59 -11.11
CA ASN A 83 -1.13 -23.78 -11.03
C ASN A 83 -1.04 -22.59 -10.04
N LEU A 84 0.13 -21.95 -9.94
CA LEU A 84 0.42 -20.88 -8.98
C LEU A 84 0.15 -19.47 -9.52
N ALA A 85 -0.41 -19.33 -10.73
CA ALA A 85 -0.52 -18.03 -11.40
C ALA A 85 -1.37 -16.99 -10.62
N ALA A 86 -2.47 -17.42 -9.99
CA ALA A 86 -3.31 -16.56 -9.16
C ALA A 86 -2.62 -16.20 -7.84
N TYR A 87 -1.91 -17.16 -7.24
CA TYR A 87 -1.17 -17.01 -5.99
C TYR A 87 0.05 -16.08 -6.16
N ARG A 88 0.74 -16.16 -7.32
CA ARG A 88 1.83 -15.24 -7.68
C ARG A 88 1.32 -13.81 -7.80
N ARG A 89 0.17 -13.63 -8.45
CA ARG A 89 -0.49 -12.32 -8.54
C ARG A 89 -0.90 -11.81 -7.16
N ALA A 90 -1.43 -12.68 -6.30
CA ALA A 90 -1.75 -12.31 -4.92
C ALA A 90 -0.51 -11.86 -4.15
N ALA A 91 0.62 -12.58 -4.26
CA ALA A 91 1.88 -12.19 -3.62
C ALA A 91 2.34 -10.78 -4.04
N GLN A 92 2.31 -10.52 -5.35
CA GLN A 92 2.65 -9.19 -5.91
C GLN A 92 1.66 -8.11 -5.47
N GLN A 93 0.37 -8.43 -5.38
CA GLN A 93 -0.65 -7.49 -4.92
C GLN A 93 -0.52 -7.18 -3.42
N GLU A 94 -0.18 -8.17 -2.59
CA GLU A 94 0.09 -7.97 -1.17
C GLU A 94 1.31 -7.05 -0.97
N GLU A 95 2.37 -7.27 -1.74
CA GLU A 95 3.53 -6.40 -1.74
C GLU A 95 3.19 -4.99 -2.23
N GLY A 96 2.46 -4.87 -3.35
CA GLY A 96 1.99 -3.59 -3.87
C GLY A 96 1.11 -2.82 -2.87
N LEU A 97 0.25 -3.53 -2.12
CA LEU A 97 -0.61 -2.94 -1.09
C LEU A 97 0.22 -2.34 0.05
N ARG A 98 1.24 -3.07 0.53
CA ARG A 98 2.20 -2.57 1.54
C ARG A 98 2.96 -1.35 1.04
N THR A 99 3.50 -1.43 -0.18
CA THR A 99 4.26 -0.34 -0.78
C THR A 99 3.39 0.91 -0.95
N ALA A 100 2.15 0.75 -1.41
CA ALA A 100 1.20 1.85 -1.52
C ALA A 100 0.84 2.47 -0.17
N PHE A 101 0.78 1.66 0.91
CA PHE A 101 0.52 2.16 2.25
C PHE A 101 1.69 3.02 2.76
N ILE A 102 2.91 2.51 2.66
CA ILE A 102 4.14 3.22 3.04
C ILE A 102 4.29 4.49 2.21
N GLY A 103 4.12 4.39 0.88
CA GLY A 103 4.14 5.54 -0.02
C GLY A 103 3.12 6.60 0.35
N GLY A 104 1.88 6.18 0.70
CA GLY A 104 0.85 7.07 1.20
C GLY A 104 1.27 7.83 2.46
N VAL A 105 1.88 7.15 3.44
CA VAL A 105 2.40 7.79 4.66
C VAL A 105 3.51 8.80 4.31
N VAL A 106 4.49 8.40 3.51
CA VAL A 106 5.62 9.25 3.11
C VAL A 106 5.14 10.51 2.39
N VAL A 107 4.24 10.38 1.42
CA VAL A 107 3.68 11.52 0.67
C VAL A 107 2.94 12.47 1.61
N ASN A 108 2.17 11.96 2.58
CA ASN A 108 1.47 12.80 3.54
C ASN A 108 2.42 13.58 4.45
N VAL A 109 3.53 12.96 4.87
CA VAL A 109 4.57 13.65 5.66
C VAL A 109 5.24 14.75 4.84
N ILE A 110 5.64 14.47 3.60
CA ILE A 110 6.23 15.47 2.69
C ILE A 110 5.25 16.62 2.46
N TYR A 111 3.98 16.29 2.18
CA TYR A 111 2.93 17.27 1.96
C TYR A 111 2.74 18.18 3.17
N PHE A 112 2.73 17.61 4.39
CA PHE A 112 2.61 18.37 5.63
C PHE A 112 3.69 19.47 5.71
N PHE A 113 4.97 19.12 5.52
CA PHE A 113 6.05 20.10 5.57
C PHE A 113 5.99 21.11 4.43
N ALA A 114 5.76 20.64 3.19
CA ALA A 114 5.68 21.49 2.02
C ALA A 114 4.58 22.56 2.17
N TYR A 115 3.38 22.15 2.62
CA TYR A 115 2.27 23.07 2.86
C TYR A 115 2.65 24.17 3.85
N HIS A 116 3.26 23.82 4.98
CA HIS A 116 3.60 24.78 6.03
C HIS A 116 4.69 25.76 5.59
N LEU A 117 5.73 25.27 4.91
CA LEU A 117 6.82 26.10 4.39
C LEU A 117 6.30 27.08 3.33
N LEU A 118 5.53 26.58 2.36
CA LEU A 118 4.93 27.43 1.32
C LEU A 118 3.98 28.47 1.91
N PHE A 119 3.13 28.08 2.86
CA PHE A 119 2.21 29.02 3.49
C PHE A 119 2.95 30.16 4.19
N ILE A 120 4.03 29.85 4.92
CA ILE A 120 4.88 30.86 5.58
C ILE A 120 5.52 31.77 4.54
N TYR A 121 6.12 31.19 3.50
CA TYR A 121 6.78 31.93 2.42
C TYR A 121 5.83 32.93 1.75
N PHE A 122 4.68 32.47 1.27
CA PHE A 122 3.70 33.33 0.59
C PHE A 122 3.11 34.39 1.53
N SER A 123 2.80 34.03 2.79
CA SER A 123 2.30 34.99 3.78
C SER A 123 3.31 36.12 4.02
N ASN A 124 4.60 35.80 4.11
CA ASN A 124 5.66 36.79 4.31
C ASN A 124 5.90 37.62 3.05
N SER A 125 5.80 37.02 1.86
CA SER A 125 5.93 37.74 0.59
C SER A 125 4.82 38.79 0.41
N ILE A 126 3.56 38.40 0.67
CA ILE A 126 2.39 39.30 0.58
C ILE A 126 2.50 40.44 1.59
N LYS A 127 2.90 40.15 2.84
CA LYS A 127 3.11 41.19 3.87
C LYS A 127 4.19 42.19 3.48
N ARG A 128 5.29 41.73 2.88
CA ARG A 128 6.37 42.61 2.41
C ARG A 128 5.88 43.54 1.30
N HIS A 129 5.19 43.01 0.29
CA HIS A 129 4.66 43.84 -0.81
C HIS A 129 3.63 44.87 -0.33
N LYS A 130 2.74 44.50 0.60
CA LYS A 130 1.78 45.45 1.21
C LYS A 130 2.43 46.54 2.07
N ARG A 131 3.68 46.37 2.48
CA ARG A 131 4.40 47.35 3.32
C ARG A 131 5.21 48.34 2.50
N VAL A 132 5.36 48.07 1.19
CA VAL A 132 6.09 48.89 0.21
C VAL A 132 5.14 49.79 -0.59
N LEU A 133 3.84 49.46 -0.61
CA LEU A 133 2.73 50.31 -1.07
C LEU A 133 2.20 51.16 0.08
#